data_AF-A0A433JDY6-F1
#
_entry.id   AF-A0A433JDY6-F1
#
_cell.length_a   1.000
_cell.length_b   1.000
_cell.length_c   1.000
_cell.angle_alpha   90.00
_cell.angle_beta   90.00
_cell.angle_gamma   90.00
#
_symmetry.space_group_name_H-M   'P 1'
#
loop_
_entity.id
_entity.type
_entity.pdbx_description
1 polymer ?
#
loop_
_entity_poly.entity_id
_entity_poly.type
_entity_poly.pdbx_seq_one_letter_code
_entity_poly.pdbx_strand_id
1 'polypeptide(L)'
;MQDTHTPMADTAPNLEDLLVAVGRGRDRLAFGTLFAHFAPRLKTYLRRLGCESGAAEELVQEVMLLVWRRAETYDPVQASASTWVFTIARNKRIDTLRREQRPEIDPNDPALVPEPDEAADRRLEARQSNDRLCAALKDLPPEQAELLRMAYFEDKPHSVISAEHGIPLGTVKSRLRLAMERLRRVLRDDA
;
A
#
# COMPACT_ATOMS: atom_id res chain seq x y z
N MET A 1 -30.20 -22.51 36.10
CA MET A 1 -31.18 -22.13 35.07
C MET A 1 -31.43 -20.64 35.16
N GLN A 2 -30.76 -19.86 34.33
CA GLN A 2 -31.34 -18.80 33.51
C GLN A 2 -30.22 -18.21 32.66
N ASP A 3 -30.22 -18.63 31.40
CA ASP A 3 -29.45 -18.08 30.31
C ASP A 3 -29.88 -16.63 30.07
N THR A 4 -28.94 -15.70 30.17
CA THR A 4 -29.05 -14.39 29.51
C THR A 4 -28.05 -14.37 28.36
N HIS A 5 -28.48 -14.93 27.23
CA HIS A 5 -27.81 -14.71 25.95
C HIS A 5 -28.00 -13.24 25.55
N THR A 6 -26.98 -12.42 25.82
CA THR A 6 -26.86 -11.09 25.23
C THR A 6 -26.76 -11.23 23.71
N PRO A 7 -27.58 -10.51 22.92
CA PRO A 7 -27.56 -10.63 21.47
C PRO A 7 -26.22 -10.10 20.93
N MET A 8 -25.54 -10.93 20.14
CA MET A 8 -24.30 -10.58 19.44
C MET A 8 -24.55 -9.36 18.55
N ALA A 9 -23.71 -8.33 18.74
CA ALA A 9 -23.65 -7.16 17.90
C ALA A 9 -23.45 -7.57 16.43
N ASP A 10 -24.26 -6.97 15.56
CA ASP A 10 -24.20 -7.02 14.10
C ASP A 10 -22.82 -6.48 13.66
N THR A 11 -21.82 -7.36 13.69
CA THR A 11 -20.42 -7.01 13.46
C THR A 11 -20.22 -7.01 11.97
N ALA A 12 -20.05 -5.81 11.39
CA ALA A 12 -19.68 -5.66 10.00
C ALA A 12 -18.55 -6.65 9.66
N PRO A 13 -18.67 -7.43 8.56
CA PRO A 13 -17.74 -8.49 8.26
C PRO A 13 -16.32 -7.95 8.11
N ASN A 14 -15.38 -8.63 8.77
CA ASN A 14 -13.98 -8.28 8.81
C ASN A 14 -13.33 -8.40 7.41
N LEU A 15 -12.60 -7.36 6.98
CA LEU A 15 -12.08 -7.26 5.60
C LEU A 15 -11.05 -8.34 5.28
N GLU A 16 -10.24 -8.69 6.26
CA GLU A 16 -9.25 -9.77 6.23
C GLU A 16 -9.94 -11.11 5.90
N ASP A 17 -11.03 -11.43 6.61
CA ASP A 17 -11.77 -12.68 6.44
C ASP A 17 -12.46 -12.73 5.08
N LEU A 18 -12.96 -11.59 4.60
CA LEU A 18 -13.53 -11.49 3.26
C LEU A 18 -12.47 -11.74 2.19
N LEU A 19 -11.26 -11.21 2.31
CA LEU A 19 -10.17 -11.48 1.35
C LEU A 19 -9.76 -12.95 1.36
N VAL A 20 -9.68 -13.57 2.54
CA VAL A 20 -9.41 -15.01 2.66
C VAL A 20 -10.51 -15.85 2.00
N ALA A 21 -11.78 -15.49 2.17
CA ALA A 21 -12.91 -16.15 1.52
C ALA A 21 -12.84 -16.03 -0.01
N VAL A 22 -12.47 -14.86 -0.54
CA VAL A 22 -12.24 -14.67 -1.99
C VAL A 22 -11.06 -15.51 -2.47
N GLY A 23 -9.95 -15.54 -1.72
CA GLY A 23 -8.74 -16.27 -2.11
C GLY A 23 -8.93 -17.80 -2.16
N ARG A 24 -9.61 -18.37 -1.15
CA ARG A 24 -9.79 -19.82 -1.05
C ARG A 24 -10.98 -20.35 -1.85
N GLY A 25 -12.07 -19.59 -1.87
CA GLY A 25 -13.37 -20.05 -2.39
C GLY A 25 -13.86 -19.31 -3.62
N ARG A 26 -13.16 -18.25 -4.06
CA ARG A 26 -13.66 -17.32 -5.09
C ARG A 26 -15.08 -16.84 -4.74
N ASP A 27 -15.29 -16.49 -3.47
CA ASP A 27 -16.57 -16.04 -2.96
C ASP A 27 -16.96 -14.68 -3.56
N ARG A 28 -18.03 -14.68 -4.37
CA ARG A 28 -18.53 -13.47 -5.05
C ARG A 28 -19.20 -12.49 -4.09
N LEU A 29 -19.85 -12.97 -3.04
CA LEU A 29 -20.51 -12.11 -2.06
C LEU A 29 -19.46 -11.39 -1.22
N ALA A 30 -18.44 -12.12 -0.77
CA ALA A 30 -17.33 -11.52 -0.06
C ALA A 30 -16.60 -10.46 -0.90
N PHE A 31 -16.37 -10.76 -2.18
CA PHE A 31 -15.81 -9.78 -3.11
C PHE A 31 -16.73 -8.57 -3.34
N GLY A 32 -18.04 -8.77 -3.42
CA GLY A 32 -19.00 -7.67 -3.51
C GLY A 32 -18.90 -6.71 -2.33
N THR A 33 -18.77 -7.23 -1.11
CA THR A 33 -18.58 -6.41 0.11
C THR A 33 -17.23 -5.69 0.09
N LEU A 34 -16.15 -6.36 -0.32
CA LEU A 34 -14.83 -5.73 -0.48
C LEU A 34 -14.87 -4.62 -1.54
N PHE A 35 -15.56 -4.84 -2.66
CA PHE A 35 -15.71 -3.85 -3.72
C PHE A 35 -16.46 -2.62 -3.21
N ALA A 36 -17.61 -2.80 -2.55
CA ALA A 36 -18.37 -1.71 -1.97
C ALA A 36 -17.55 -0.90 -0.94
N HIS A 37 -16.66 -1.56 -0.21
CA HIS A 37 -15.78 -0.91 0.76
C HIS A 37 -14.62 -0.15 0.08
N PHE A 38 -13.86 -0.79 -0.80
CA PHE A 38 -12.61 -0.26 -1.32
C PHE A 38 -12.78 0.65 -2.54
N ALA A 39 -13.72 0.37 -3.45
CA ALA A 39 -13.89 1.13 -4.68
C ALA A 39 -14.02 2.66 -4.47
N PRO A 40 -14.89 3.17 -3.58
CA PRO A 40 -14.98 4.62 -3.36
C PRO A 40 -13.70 5.21 -2.74
N ARG A 41 -13.04 4.47 -1.83
CA ARG A 41 -11.81 4.90 -1.17
C ARG A 41 -10.64 4.97 -2.14
N LEU A 42 -10.50 3.96 -3.00
CA LEU A 42 -9.51 3.92 -4.07
C LEU A 42 -9.74 5.04 -5.07
N LYS A 43 -10.98 5.31 -5.46
CA LYS A 43 -11.32 6.44 -6.34
C LYS A 43 -10.87 7.77 -5.72
N THR A 44 -11.21 8.05 -4.46
CA THR A 44 -10.78 9.27 -3.76
C THR A 44 -9.26 9.36 -3.67
N TYR A 45 -8.59 8.26 -3.35
CA TYR A 45 -7.13 8.20 -3.30
C TYR A 45 -6.49 8.52 -4.65
N LEU A 46 -6.90 7.86 -5.74
CA LEU A 46 -6.37 8.11 -7.08
C LEU A 46 -6.67 9.53 -7.58
N ARG A 47 -7.86 10.06 -7.27
CA ARG A 47 -8.22 11.47 -7.55
C ARG A 47 -7.28 12.46 -6.86
N ARG A 48 -6.90 12.20 -5.60
CA ARG A 48 -5.94 13.03 -4.85
C ARG A 48 -4.53 12.95 -5.44
N LEU A 49 -4.21 11.84 -6.11
CA LEU A 49 -2.93 11.65 -6.81
C LEU A 49 -2.91 12.19 -8.24
N GLY A 50 -3.92 12.98 -8.62
CA GLY A 50 -3.95 13.68 -9.91
C GLY A 50 -4.62 12.93 -11.06
N CYS A 51 -5.19 11.73 -10.82
CA CYS A 51 -5.97 11.06 -11.87
C CYS A 51 -7.27 11.83 -12.16
N GLU A 52 -7.60 11.99 -13.44
CA GLU A 52 -8.92 12.46 -13.86
C GLU A 52 -10.02 11.49 -13.43
N SER A 53 -11.28 11.95 -13.39
CA SER A 53 -12.38 11.13 -12.85
C SER A 53 -12.59 9.81 -13.60
N GLY A 54 -12.56 9.84 -14.93
CA GLY A 54 -12.72 8.64 -15.76
C GLY A 54 -11.57 7.66 -15.56
N ALA A 55 -10.34 8.15 -15.69
CA ALA A 55 -9.13 7.34 -15.48
C ALA A 55 -9.07 6.72 -14.07
N ALA A 56 -9.51 7.45 -13.03
CA ALA A 56 -9.58 6.92 -11.68
C ALA A 56 -10.60 5.77 -11.55
N GLU A 57 -11.76 5.85 -12.20
CA GLU A 57 -12.77 4.79 -12.18
C GLU A 57 -12.28 3.52 -12.89
N GLU A 58 -11.66 3.68 -14.07
CA GLU A 58 -11.05 2.58 -14.81
C GLU A 58 -9.96 1.89 -13.99
N LEU A 59 -9.06 2.66 -13.39
CA LEU A 59 -8.01 2.12 -12.52
C LEU A 59 -8.59 1.37 -11.31
N VAL A 60 -9.65 1.88 -10.67
CA VAL A 60 -10.33 1.18 -9.57
C VAL A 60 -10.84 -0.19 -10.03
N GLN A 61 -11.47 -0.26 -11.19
CA GLN A 61 -11.96 -1.54 -11.73
C GLN A 61 -10.81 -2.52 -11.96
N GLU A 62 -9.72 -2.06 -12.58
CA GLU A 62 -8.55 -2.89 -12.81
C GLU A 62 -7.89 -3.39 -11.52
N VAL A 63 -7.80 -2.52 -10.51
CA VAL A 63 -7.29 -2.87 -9.18
C VAL A 63 -8.17 -3.91 -8.51
N MET A 64 -9.49 -3.73 -8.54
CA MET A 64 -10.41 -4.70 -7.94
C MET A 64 -10.39 -6.04 -8.68
N LEU A 65 -10.17 -6.05 -10.00
CA LEU A 65 -9.92 -7.29 -10.76
C LEU A 65 -8.60 -7.95 -10.38
N LEU A 66 -7.56 -7.18 -10.06
CA LEU A 66 -6.30 -7.71 -9.54
C LEU A 66 -6.48 -8.29 -8.13
N VAL A 67 -7.23 -7.60 -7.26
CA VAL A 67 -7.63 -8.09 -5.94
C VAL A 67 -8.34 -9.43 -6.08
N TRP A 68 -9.36 -9.53 -6.93
CA TRP A 68 -10.05 -10.79 -7.20
C TRP A 68 -9.08 -11.89 -7.61
N ARG A 69 -8.22 -11.63 -8.61
CA ARG A 69 -7.29 -12.63 -9.15
C ARG A 69 -6.26 -13.10 -8.14
N ARG A 70 -5.67 -12.16 -7.40
CA ARG A 70 -4.54 -12.38 -6.48
C ARG A 70 -4.95 -12.64 -5.03
N ALA A 71 -6.24 -12.66 -4.69
CA ALA A 71 -6.69 -12.86 -3.32
C ALA A 71 -6.13 -14.14 -2.66
N GLU A 72 -5.78 -15.16 -3.45
CA GLU A 72 -5.13 -16.38 -2.95
C GLU A 72 -3.72 -16.16 -2.38
N THR A 73 -3.05 -15.08 -2.79
CA THR A 73 -1.73 -14.68 -2.30
C THR A 73 -1.82 -13.72 -1.12
N TYR A 74 -3.03 -13.37 -0.67
CA TYR A 74 -3.20 -12.50 0.48
C TYR A 74 -2.92 -13.29 1.77
N ASP A 75 -1.97 -12.81 2.55
CA ASP A 75 -1.70 -13.31 3.89
C ASP A 75 -2.07 -12.24 4.93
N PRO A 76 -3.13 -12.47 5.75
CA PRO A 76 -3.51 -11.55 6.81
C PRO A 76 -2.48 -11.43 7.94
N VAL A 77 -1.47 -12.30 8.00
CA VAL A 77 -0.34 -12.20 8.93
C VAL A 77 0.69 -11.17 8.45
N GLN A 78 0.91 -11.07 7.13
CA GLN A 78 1.91 -10.17 6.56
C GLN A 78 1.39 -8.74 6.35
N ALA A 79 0.11 -8.58 6.01
CA ALA A 79 -0.47 -7.27 5.74
C ALA A 79 -1.96 -7.17 6.07
N SER A 80 -2.39 -5.99 6.52
CA SER A 80 -3.82 -5.67 6.61
C SER A 80 -4.46 -5.69 5.22
N ALA A 81 -5.77 -5.94 5.16
CA ALA A 81 -6.52 -5.93 3.90
C ALA A 81 -6.35 -4.60 3.15
N SER A 82 -6.38 -3.48 3.88
CA SER A 82 -6.19 -2.15 3.30
C SER A 82 -4.79 -1.98 2.73
N THR A 83 -3.74 -2.32 3.48
CA THR A 83 -2.35 -2.21 3.01
C THR A 83 -2.14 -2.98 1.71
N TRP A 84 -2.64 -4.21 1.63
CA TRP A 84 -2.49 -5.06 0.46
C TRP A 84 -3.23 -4.50 -0.77
N VAL A 85 -4.50 -4.10 -0.60
CA VAL A 85 -5.32 -3.52 -1.70
C VAL A 85 -4.72 -2.20 -2.22
N PHE A 86 -4.30 -1.30 -1.33
CA PHE A 86 -3.69 -0.02 -1.73
C PHE A 86 -2.30 -0.20 -2.35
N THR A 87 -1.55 -1.23 -1.97
CA THR A 87 -0.29 -1.60 -2.64
C THR A 87 -0.53 -2.01 -4.09
N ILE A 88 -1.57 -2.83 -4.35
CA ILE A 88 -1.98 -3.18 -5.71
C ILE A 88 -2.37 -1.92 -6.49
N ALA A 89 -3.14 -1.02 -5.87
CA ALA A 89 -3.56 0.23 -6.48
C ALA A 89 -2.41 1.13 -6.92
N ARG A 90 -1.44 1.30 -6.01
CA ARG A 90 -0.21 2.06 -6.26
C ARG A 90 0.57 1.48 -7.44
N ASN A 91 0.86 0.17 -7.38
CA ASN A 91 1.65 -0.49 -8.42
C ASN A 91 0.95 -0.38 -9.78
N LYS A 92 -0.38 -0.56 -9.81
CA LYS A 92 -1.17 -0.44 -11.02
C LYS A 92 -1.15 0.97 -11.61
N ARG A 93 -1.25 2.01 -10.77
CA ARG A 93 -1.13 3.41 -11.19
C ARG A 93 0.25 3.69 -11.79
N ILE A 94 1.33 3.25 -11.14
CA ILE A 94 2.70 3.40 -11.64
C ILE A 94 2.85 2.73 -13.01
N ASP A 95 2.33 1.51 -13.15
CA ASP A 95 2.36 0.78 -14.42
C ASP A 95 1.61 1.53 -15.54
N THR A 96 0.48 2.17 -15.23
CA THR A 96 -0.26 2.99 -16.18
C THR A 96 0.53 4.24 -16.58
N LEU A 97 1.09 4.99 -15.63
CA LEU A 97 1.92 6.17 -15.92
C LEU A 97 3.16 5.83 -16.74
N ARG A 98 3.81 4.68 -16.48
CA ARG A 98 4.95 4.18 -17.26
C ARG A 98 4.59 3.86 -18.70
N ARG A 99 3.36 3.40 -18.97
CA ARG A 99 2.87 3.12 -20.32
C ARG A 99 2.57 4.40 -21.09
N GLU A 100 2.04 5.41 -20.40
CA GLU A 100 1.72 6.73 -20.97
C GLU A 100 3.00 7.54 -21.29
N GLN A 101 4.11 7.33 -20.56
CA GLN A 101 5.36 8.09 -20.72
C GLN A 101 6.41 7.49 -21.68
N ARG A 102 6.16 6.37 -22.38
CA ARG A 102 7.13 5.85 -23.38
C ARG A 102 6.89 6.46 -24.76
N PRO A 103 7.88 7.20 -25.30
CA PRO A 103 9.07 6.55 -25.85
C PRO A 103 10.38 7.03 -25.19
N GLU A 104 10.96 6.14 -24.38
CA GLU A 104 12.41 5.87 -24.12
C GLU A 104 12.56 5.29 -22.69
N ILE A 105 13.36 4.25 -22.57
CA ILE A 105 13.43 3.36 -21.39
C ILE A 105 14.69 3.71 -20.59
N ASP A 106 14.57 4.03 -19.29
CA ASP A 106 15.68 3.87 -18.34
C ASP A 106 15.59 2.46 -17.71
N PRO A 107 16.56 1.56 -17.99
CA PRO A 107 16.57 0.20 -17.45
C PRO A 107 16.92 0.10 -15.95
N ASN A 108 17.24 1.21 -15.25
CA ASN A 108 17.78 1.22 -13.88
C ASN A 108 16.90 1.96 -12.84
N ASP A 109 15.58 2.00 -13.05
CA ASP A 109 14.60 2.52 -12.08
C ASP A 109 14.47 1.58 -10.85
N PRO A 110 14.78 2.03 -9.62
CA PRO A 110 14.71 1.22 -8.40
C PRO A 110 13.31 0.76 -7.98
N ALA A 111 12.23 1.19 -8.64
CA ALA A 111 10.87 0.70 -8.40
C ALA A 111 10.65 -0.76 -8.92
N LEU A 112 11.71 -1.56 -8.96
CA LEU A 112 11.78 -2.95 -9.40
C LEU A 112 12.37 -3.89 -8.32
N VAL A 113 12.58 -3.44 -7.08
CA VAL A 113 13.08 -4.33 -6.02
C VAL A 113 11.91 -5.04 -5.33
N PRO A 114 11.79 -6.38 -5.42
CA PRO A 114 10.88 -7.14 -4.57
C PRO A 114 11.39 -7.09 -3.13
N GLU A 115 10.55 -6.70 -2.16
CA GLU A 115 10.87 -6.92 -0.75
C GLU A 115 10.78 -8.44 -0.46
N PRO A 116 11.74 -9.02 0.28
CA PRO A 116 11.64 -10.41 0.72
C PRO A 116 10.62 -10.56 1.84
N ASP A 117 9.87 -11.66 1.77
CA ASP A 117 8.94 -12.14 2.81
C ASP A 117 9.69 -12.45 4.11
N GLU A 118 9.26 -11.88 5.23
CA GLU A 118 9.57 -12.39 6.56
C GLU A 118 8.29 -12.55 7.38
N ALA A 119 8.11 -13.76 7.91
CA ALA A 119 6.89 -14.26 8.53
C ALA A 119 6.90 -14.18 10.07
N ALA A 120 5.67 -14.27 10.60
CA ALA A 120 5.23 -14.78 11.92
C ALA A 120 5.67 -14.04 13.20
N ASP A 121 4.77 -13.16 13.73
CA ASP A 121 4.30 -13.17 15.14
C ASP A 121 3.55 -11.89 15.59
N ARG A 122 2.54 -11.35 14.86
CA ARG A 122 2.16 -9.93 15.09
C ARG A 122 0.67 -9.60 15.13
N ARG A 123 0.03 -9.70 16.30
CA ARG A 123 -1.24 -8.97 16.57
C ARG A 123 -1.11 -7.82 17.56
N LEU A 124 -0.34 -7.99 18.63
CA LEU A 124 0.00 -6.89 19.56
C LEU A 124 1.16 -6.05 19.01
N GLU A 125 2.16 -6.72 18.43
CA GLU A 125 3.32 -6.10 17.78
C GLU A 125 2.92 -5.20 16.61
N ALA A 126 1.84 -5.52 15.87
CA ALA A 126 1.41 -4.75 14.71
C ALA A 126 0.89 -3.34 15.09
N ARG A 127 0.18 -3.21 16.21
CA ARG A 127 -0.29 -1.89 16.70
C ARG A 127 0.87 -1.06 17.24
N GLN A 128 1.74 -1.67 18.04
CA GLN A 128 2.93 -1.02 18.57
C GLN A 128 3.91 -0.62 17.45
N SER A 129 4.04 -1.45 16.41
CA SER A 129 4.81 -1.15 15.21
C SER A 129 4.26 0.05 14.43
N ASN A 130 2.93 0.21 14.38
CA ASN A 130 2.32 1.35 13.70
C ASN A 130 2.61 2.68 14.41
N ASP A 131 2.48 2.71 15.74
CA ASP A 131 2.76 3.90 16.54
C ASP A 131 4.26 4.28 16.45
N ARG A 132 5.15 3.29 16.48
CA ARG A 132 6.59 3.50 16.30
C ARG A 132 6.97 3.94 14.89
N LEU A 133 6.33 3.39 13.85
CA LEU A 133 6.51 3.87 12.48
C LEU A 133 6.08 5.34 12.36
N CYS A 134 4.93 5.70 12.93
CA CYS A 134 4.46 7.08 12.95
C CYS A 134 5.41 8.01 13.71
N ALA A 135 6.02 7.56 14.81
CA ALA A 135 7.05 8.29 15.53
C ALA A 135 8.34 8.44 14.70
N ALA A 136 8.82 7.35 14.09
CA ALA A 136 10.02 7.34 13.26
C ALA A 136 9.89 8.24 12.02
N LEU A 137 8.69 8.30 11.43
CA LEU A 137 8.35 9.22 10.35
C LEU A 137 8.42 10.68 10.76
N LYS A 138 8.08 11.01 12.01
CA LYS A 138 8.20 12.37 12.56
C LYS A 138 9.67 12.75 12.87
N ASP A 139 10.50 11.76 13.17
CA ASP A 139 11.92 11.94 13.53
C ASP A 139 12.89 11.97 12.33
N LEU A 140 12.36 11.79 11.12
CA LEU A 140 13.12 11.90 9.88
C LEU A 140 13.51 13.35 9.62
N PRO A 141 14.75 13.61 9.13
CA PRO A 141 15.13 14.94 8.69
C PRO A 141 14.14 15.46 7.64
N PRO A 142 13.75 16.74 7.66
CA PRO A 142 12.71 17.28 6.78
C PRO A 142 12.96 16.98 5.30
N GLU A 143 14.21 17.08 4.85
CA GLU A 143 14.59 16.78 3.48
C GLU A 143 14.40 15.30 3.11
N GLN A 144 14.60 14.37 4.04
CA GLN A 144 14.39 12.94 3.81
C GLN A 144 12.92 12.58 3.87
N ALA A 145 12.18 13.15 4.83
CA ALA A 145 10.73 12.99 4.93
C ALA A 145 10.03 13.49 3.67
N GLU A 146 10.47 14.62 3.12
CA GLU A 146 9.91 15.22 1.91
C GLU A 146 10.20 14.38 0.66
N LEU A 147 11.44 13.88 0.51
CA LEU A 147 11.77 12.93 -0.56
C LEU A 147 10.96 11.64 -0.46
N LEU A 148 10.81 11.10 0.74
CA LEU A 148 10.02 9.89 1.00
C LEU A 148 8.54 10.16 0.71
N ARG A 149 8.06 11.37 1.00
CA ARG A 149 6.70 11.79 0.67
C ARG A 149 6.48 11.88 -0.84
N MET A 150 7.37 12.52 -1.57
CA MET A 150 7.25 12.58 -3.03
C MET A 150 7.34 11.19 -3.67
N ALA A 151 8.27 10.35 -3.21
CA ALA A 151 8.48 9.02 -3.80
C ALA A 151 7.36 8.02 -3.46
N TYR A 152 6.85 8.05 -2.22
CA TYR A 152 5.92 7.03 -1.71
C TYR A 152 4.48 7.54 -1.51
N PHE A 153 4.27 8.82 -1.24
CA PHE A 153 2.92 9.41 -1.12
C PHE A 153 2.46 10.11 -2.39
N GLU A 154 3.36 10.69 -3.19
CA GLU A 154 3.01 11.30 -4.50
C GLU A 154 3.32 10.40 -5.71
N ASP A 155 3.97 9.26 -5.50
CA ASP A 155 4.51 8.35 -6.54
C ASP A 155 5.32 9.04 -7.64
N LYS A 156 6.03 10.13 -7.30
CA LYS A 156 6.93 10.77 -8.25
C LYS A 156 8.12 9.86 -8.53
N PRO A 157 8.48 9.64 -9.81
CA PRO A 157 9.71 8.93 -10.13
C PRO A 157 10.92 9.73 -9.64
N HIS A 158 11.97 9.04 -9.22
CA HIS A 158 13.16 9.68 -8.65
C HIS A 158 13.82 10.69 -9.61
N SER A 159 13.64 10.53 -10.93
CA SER A 159 14.09 11.47 -11.96
C SER A 159 13.32 12.80 -11.91
N VAL A 160 12.00 12.76 -11.70
CA VAL A 160 11.18 13.96 -11.52
C VAL A 160 11.54 14.64 -10.20
N ILE A 161 11.71 13.88 -9.12
CA ILE A 161 12.17 14.41 -7.82
C ILE A 161 13.55 15.10 -7.96
N SER A 162 14.46 14.48 -8.71
CA SER A 162 15.79 15.03 -9.01
C SER A 162 15.69 16.36 -9.76
N ALA A 163 14.82 16.45 -10.77
CA ALA A 163 14.59 17.66 -11.54
C ALA A 163 13.95 18.78 -10.70
N GLU A 164 12.91 18.47 -9.92
CA GLU A 164 12.20 19.44 -9.08
C GLU A 164 13.09 20.04 -7.97
N HIS A 165 13.98 19.23 -7.39
CA HIS A 165 14.86 19.67 -6.29
C HIS A 165 16.26 20.09 -6.75
N GLY A 166 16.58 19.99 -8.04
CA GLY A 166 17.90 20.33 -8.58
C GLY A 166 19.05 19.50 -7.99
N ILE A 167 18.75 18.31 -7.46
CA ILE A 167 19.74 17.40 -6.84
C ILE A 167 20.00 16.20 -7.74
N PRO A 168 21.24 15.65 -7.80
CA PRO A 168 21.53 14.50 -8.63
C PRO A 168 20.67 13.27 -8.29
N LEU A 169 20.29 12.50 -9.31
CA LEU A 169 19.49 11.28 -9.15
C LEU A 169 20.11 10.29 -8.14
N GLY A 170 21.44 10.17 -8.12
CA GLY A 170 22.16 9.35 -7.14
C GLY A 170 21.95 9.81 -5.70
N THR A 171 21.83 11.12 -5.48
CA THR A 171 21.55 11.73 -4.18
C THR A 171 20.12 11.44 -3.72
N VAL A 172 19.14 11.51 -4.63
CA VAL A 172 17.75 11.12 -4.35
C VAL A 172 17.69 9.66 -3.89
N LYS A 173 18.29 8.74 -4.66
CA LYS A 173 18.32 7.30 -4.35
C LYS A 173 19.01 7.02 -3.00
N SER A 174 20.16 7.66 -2.75
CA SER A 174 20.90 7.49 -1.49
C SER A 174 20.11 7.98 -0.27
N ARG A 175 19.48 9.16 -0.36
CA ARG A 175 18.67 9.73 0.72
C ARG A 175 17.44 8.88 1.05
N LEU A 176 16.75 8.37 0.03
CA LEU A 176 15.62 7.46 0.20
C LEU A 176 16.04 6.13 0.82
N ARG A 177 17.19 5.56 0.40
CA ARG A 177 17.74 4.35 1.00
C ARG A 177 18.05 4.55 2.49
N LEU A 178 18.74 5.64 2.83
CA LEU A 178 19.07 5.98 4.22
C LEU A 178 17.82 6.17 5.09
N ALA A 179 16.80 6.85 4.55
CA ALA A 179 15.52 7.03 5.23
C ALA A 179 14.82 5.69 5.49
N MET A 180 14.75 4.81 4.48
CA MET A 180 14.16 3.48 4.62
C MET A 180 14.95 2.57 5.57
N GLU A 181 16.29 2.62 5.56
CA GLU A 181 17.12 1.88 6.51
C GLU A 181 16.88 2.32 7.95
N ARG A 182 16.70 3.63 8.18
CA ARG A 182 16.37 4.17 9.50
C ARG A 182 14.99 3.69 9.96
N LEU A 183 13.99 3.76 9.09
CA LEU A 183 12.64 3.26 9.39
C LEU A 183 12.65 1.75 9.70
N ARG A 184 13.36 0.95 8.89
CA ARG A 184 13.51 -0.49 9.12
C ARG A 184 14.24 -0.81 10.43
N ARG A 185 15.20 0.01 10.87
CA ARG A 185 15.90 -0.20 12.14
C ARG A 185 14.95 0.01 13.32
N VAL A 186 14.19 1.10 13.32
CA VAL A 186 13.20 1.37 14.38
C VAL A 186 12.12 0.28 14.45
N LEU A 187 11.83 -0.37 13.33
CA LEU A 187 10.91 -1.50 13.26
C LEU A 187 11.55 -2.86 13.60
N ARG A 188 12.89 -2.97 13.59
CA ARG A 188 13.64 -4.21 13.88
C ARG A 188 14.17 -4.31 15.30
N ASP A 189 14.31 -3.19 16.02
CA ASP A 189 14.80 -3.16 17.41
C ASP A 189 13.83 -3.84 18.43
N ASP A 190 12.92 -4.68 17.94
CA ASP A 190 11.88 -5.42 18.66
C ASP A 190 11.84 -6.92 18.26
N ALA A 191 12.88 -7.45 17.60
CA ALA A 191 13.07 -8.89 17.37
C ALA A 191 14.08 -9.49 18.34
#